data_AF-A0A946SNV8-F1
#
_entry.id   AF-A0A946SNV8-F1
#
_cell.length_a   1.000
_cell.length_b   1.000
_cell.length_c   1.000
_cell.angle_alpha   90.00
_cell.angle_beta   90.00
_cell.angle_gamma   90.00
#
_symmetry.space_group_name_H-M   'P 1'
#
loop_
_entity.id
_entity.type
_entity.pdbx_description
1 polymer ?
#
loop_
_entity_poly.entity_id
_entity_poly.type
_entity_poly.pdbx_seq_one_letter_code
_entity_poly.pdbx_strand_id
1 'polypeptide(L)'
;MNNVGHINIAFGWAWMCLGFITGMVMGTRVEQFGMNTLDRGPDWLGGYESVPRRLLRLAHVAFIMLPLLNIVFGQHIDAALVAYEWKRVASVSMIVGAVGIPLLCLTAVFYRPAKILLGVPASAVLLANAIIAYGHVTR
;
A
#
# COMPACT_ATOMS: atom_id res chain seq x y z
N MET A 1 -8.19 -10.02 -26.07
CA MET A 1 -8.68 -9.02 -25.10
C MET A 1 -7.94 -9.28 -23.80
N ASN A 2 -6.76 -8.68 -23.65
CA ASN A 2 -5.87 -8.99 -22.54
C ASN A 2 -6.20 -8.04 -21.38
N ASN A 3 -7.07 -8.50 -20.49
CA ASN A 3 -7.69 -7.76 -19.38
C ASN A 3 -6.73 -7.48 -18.20
N VAL A 4 -5.50 -7.03 -18.47
CA VAL A 4 -4.52 -6.73 -17.41
C VAL A 4 -5.01 -5.57 -16.53
N GLY A 5 -5.66 -4.57 -17.12
CA GLY A 5 -6.29 -3.47 -16.39
C GLY A 5 -7.39 -3.93 -15.42
N HIS A 6 -8.29 -4.82 -15.87
CA HIS A 6 -9.39 -5.33 -15.03
C HIS A 6 -8.90 -6.13 -13.82
N ILE A 7 -7.79 -6.86 -13.94
CA ILE A 7 -7.19 -7.60 -12.82
C ILE A 7 -6.69 -6.61 -11.74
N ASN A 8 -6.01 -5.53 -12.15
CA ASN A 8 -5.54 -4.51 -11.20
C ASN A 8 -6.70 -3.77 -10.53
N ILE A 9 -7.77 -3.48 -11.27
CA ILE A 9 -8.98 -2.85 -10.73
C ILE A 9 -9.65 -3.77 -9.71
N ALA A 10 -9.91 -5.03 -10.06
CA ALA A 10 -10.52 -6.01 -9.15
C ALA A 10 -9.68 -6.21 -7.88
N PHE A 11 -8.36 -6.32 -8.04
CA PHE A 11 -7.42 -6.42 -6.92
C PHE A 11 -7.47 -5.17 -6.03
N GLY A 12 -7.46 -3.98 -6.63
CA GLY A 12 -7.53 -2.72 -5.90
C GLY A 12 -8.79 -2.62 -5.04
N TRP A 13 -9.96 -2.95 -5.59
CA TRP A 13 -11.21 -2.97 -4.82
C TRP A 13 -11.19 -3.99 -3.67
N ALA A 14 -10.72 -5.21 -3.93
CA ALA A 14 -10.62 -6.25 -2.90
C ALA A 14 -9.65 -5.84 -1.76
N TRP A 15 -8.51 -5.26 -2.11
CA TRP A 15 -7.50 -4.83 -1.13
C TRP A 15 -7.93 -3.59 -0.34
N MET A 16 -8.69 -2.69 -0.95
CA MET A 16 -9.28 -1.53 -0.27
C MET A 16 -10.27 -1.93 0.84
N CYS A 17 -11.01 -3.03 0.66
CA CYS A 17 -11.84 -3.61 1.73
C CYS A 17 -10.99 -4.01 2.95
N LEU A 18 -9.79 -4.58 2.75
CA LEU A 18 -8.86 -4.89 3.85
C LEU A 18 -8.37 -3.61 4.53
N GLY A 19 -8.16 -2.52 3.78
CA GLY A 19 -7.87 -1.20 4.35
C GLY A 19 -8.99 -0.70 5.27
N PHE A 20 -10.25 -0.82 4.88
CA PHE A 20 -11.35 -0.45 5.76
C PHE A 20 -11.48 -1.36 6.98
N ILE A 21 -11.28 -2.68 6.81
CA ILE A 21 -11.28 -3.62 7.94
C ILE A 21 -10.16 -3.28 8.93
N THR A 22 -8.95 -2.98 8.46
CA THR A 22 -7.85 -2.58 9.34
C THR A 22 -8.16 -1.27 10.08
N GLY A 23 -8.78 -0.29 9.41
CA GLY A 23 -9.23 0.95 10.05
C GLY A 23 -10.29 0.73 11.12
N MET A 24 -11.27 -0.13 10.83
CA MET A 24 -12.33 -0.52 11.78
C MET A 24 -11.76 -1.25 13.00
N VAL A 25 -10.80 -2.16 12.81
CA VAL A 25 -10.10 -2.84 13.91
C VAL A 25 -9.28 -1.85 14.74
N MET A 26 -8.55 -0.93 14.11
CA MET A 26 -7.80 0.10 14.83
C MET A 26 -8.73 1.02 15.63
N GLY A 27 -9.89 1.40 15.08
CA GLY A 27 -10.88 2.25 15.74
C GLY A 27 -11.57 1.58 16.93
N THR A 28 -11.99 0.31 16.78
CA THR A 28 -12.67 -0.45 17.86
C THR A 28 -11.73 -0.91 18.96
N ARG A 29 -10.44 -1.08 18.65
CA ARG A 29 -9.41 -1.47 19.62
C ARG A 29 -8.54 -0.29 20.05
N VAL A 30 -9.04 0.95 19.92
CA VAL A 30 -8.34 2.18 20.35
C VAL A 30 -7.80 2.08 21.78
N GLU A 31 -8.53 1.40 22.68
CA GLU A 31 -8.12 1.16 24.06
C GLU A 31 -6.94 0.19 24.18
N GLN A 32 -6.91 -0.86 23.35
CA GLN A 32 -5.84 -1.85 23.32
C GLN A 32 -4.59 -1.37 22.55
N PHE A 33 -4.77 -0.49 21.57
CA PHE A 33 -3.69 0.15 20.81
C PHE A 33 -3.11 1.40 21.51
N GLY A 34 -3.57 1.72 22.73
CA GLY A 34 -3.04 2.83 23.54
C GLY A 34 -3.45 4.22 23.07
N MET A 35 -4.54 4.34 22.30
CA MET A 35 -5.12 5.61 21.84
C MET A 35 -6.12 6.23 22.84
N ASN A 36 -6.18 5.72 24.07
CA ASN A 36 -6.93 6.35 25.16
C ASN A 36 -6.02 7.32 25.91
N THR A 37 -6.33 8.62 25.85
CA THR A 37 -5.70 9.68 26.64
C THR A 37 -6.14 9.70 28.11
N LEU A 38 -7.04 8.80 28.52
CA LEU A 38 -7.75 8.92 29.80
C LEU A 38 -7.35 7.92 30.88
N ASP A 39 -6.78 6.75 30.57
CA ASP A 39 -6.26 5.87 31.61
C ASP A 39 -5.23 4.88 31.03
N ARG A 40 -4.17 4.64 31.82
CA ARG A 40 -3.03 3.72 31.59
C ARG A 40 -3.33 2.55 30.63
N GLY A 41 -3.15 2.77 29.33
CA GLY A 41 -3.10 1.69 28.34
C GLY A 41 -1.75 0.97 28.40
N PRO A 42 -1.68 -0.34 28.09
CA PRO A 42 -0.44 -1.12 28.17
C PRO A 42 0.66 -0.52 27.28
N ASP A 43 1.86 -0.37 27.83
CA ASP A 43 3.04 0.31 27.26
C ASP A 43 3.64 -0.35 26.00
N TRP A 44 2.94 -1.33 25.40
CA TRP A 44 3.42 -2.16 24.28
C TRP A 44 3.86 -1.35 23.05
N LEU A 45 3.20 -0.22 22.74
CA LEU A 45 3.55 0.65 21.61
C LEU A 45 4.31 1.93 22.04
N GLY A 46 4.63 2.10 23.33
CA GLY A 46 5.14 3.35 23.91
C GLY A 46 4.14 4.51 23.83
N GLY A 47 4.46 5.68 24.41
CA GLY A 47 3.58 6.86 24.52
C GLY A 47 3.04 7.47 23.20
N TYR A 48 2.18 8.48 23.29
CA TYR A 48 1.44 9.08 22.15
C TYR A 48 2.31 9.52 20.95
N GLU A 49 3.53 9.98 21.23
CA GLU A 49 4.53 10.45 20.25
C GLU A 49 5.40 9.31 19.65
N SER A 50 5.14 8.04 19.98
CA SER A 50 6.06 6.97 19.65
C SER A 50 6.10 6.66 18.13
N VAL A 51 7.33 6.41 17.64
CA VAL A 51 7.61 5.99 16.25
C VAL A 51 6.74 4.80 15.80
N PRO A 52 6.47 3.78 16.63
CA PRO A 52 5.56 2.67 16.30
C PRO A 52 4.13 3.09 15.93
N ARG A 53 3.51 4.04 16.66
CA ARG A 53 2.15 4.52 16.37
C ARG A 53 2.08 5.31 15.06
N ARG A 54 3.13 6.07 14.74
CA ARG A 54 3.25 6.78 13.46
C ARG A 54 3.34 5.80 12.28
N LEU A 55 4.14 4.74 12.43
CA LEU A 55 4.24 3.66 11.44
C LEU A 55 2.92 2.90 11.26
N LEU A 56 2.18 2.66 12.34
CA LEU A 56 0.87 2.00 12.29
C LEU A 56 -0.15 2.81 11.47
N ARG A 57 -0.23 4.13 11.72
CA ARG A 57 -1.08 5.04 10.92
C ARG A 57 -0.63 5.08 9.46
N LEU A 58 0.67 5.11 9.19
CA LEU A 58 1.22 5.07 7.84
C LEU A 58 0.88 3.76 7.12
N ALA A 59 0.94 2.62 7.82
CA ALA A 59 0.54 1.32 7.30
C ALA A 59 -0.94 1.30 6.90
N HIS A 60 -1.81 1.83 7.76
CA HIS A 60 -3.25 1.92 7.47
C HIS A 60 -3.55 2.81 6.25
N VAL A 61 -2.94 4.00 6.16
CA VAL A 61 -3.09 4.86 4.97
C VAL A 61 -2.56 4.16 3.72
N ALA A 62 -1.45 3.43 3.82
CA ALA A 62 -0.91 2.62 2.73
C ALA A 62 -1.89 1.53 2.27
N PHE A 63 -2.62 0.88 3.17
CA PHE A 63 -3.67 -0.09 2.82
C PHE A 63 -4.83 0.51 1.99
N ILE A 64 -5.03 1.83 2.01
CA ILE A 64 -6.11 2.49 1.27
C ILE A 64 -5.58 3.18 0.01
N MET A 65 -4.49 3.93 0.12
CA MET A 65 -3.99 4.75 -0.99
C MET A 65 -3.32 3.94 -2.10
N LEU A 66 -2.61 2.85 -1.77
CA LEU A 66 -1.98 1.99 -2.78
C LEU A 66 -2.97 1.21 -3.65
N PRO A 67 -4.03 0.58 -3.12
CA PRO A 67 -5.03 -0.02 -3.99
C PRO A 67 -5.81 1.00 -4.81
N LEU A 68 -6.07 2.21 -4.28
CA LEU A 68 -6.66 3.30 -5.06
C LEU A 68 -5.76 3.67 -6.25
N LEU A 69 -4.45 3.81 -6.00
CA LEU A 69 -3.46 4.05 -7.05
C LEU A 69 -3.44 2.91 -8.07
N ASN A 70 -3.63 1.66 -7.63
CA ASN A 70 -3.69 0.50 -8.52
C ASN A 70 -4.95 0.48 -9.41
N ILE A 71 -6.10 0.97 -8.91
CA ILE A 71 -7.33 1.12 -9.70
C ILE A 71 -7.11 2.16 -10.81
N VAL A 72 -6.59 3.34 -10.46
CA VAL A 72 -6.28 4.41 -11.41
C VAL A 72 -5.25 3.91 -12.45
N PHE A 73 -4.21 3.22 -11.99
CA PHE A 73 -3.22 2.60 -12.86
C PHE A 73 -3.86 1.61 -13.86
N GLY A 74 -4.77 0.75 -13.40
CA GLY A 74 -5.51 -0.17 -14.25
C GLY A 74 -6.41 0.50 -15.30
N GLN A 75 -6.91 1.71 -15.03
CA GLN A 75 -7.70 2.49 -16.00
C GLN A 75 -6.83 3.10 -17.12
N HIS A 76 -5.58 3.47 -16.81
CA HIS A 76 -4.67 4.11 -17.76
C HIS A 76 -3.77 3.13 -18.53
N ILE A 77 -3.50 1.94 -18.00
CA ILE A 77 -2.58 0.98 -18.61
C ILE A 77 -3.06 0.47 -19.98
N ASP A 78 -4.37 0.32 -20.16
CA ASP A 78 -4.93 -0.15 -21.43
C ASP A 78 -4.83 0.92 -22.52
N ALA A 79 -4.88 2.19 -22.15
CA ALA A 79 -4.73 3.33 -23.05
C ALA A 79 -3.27 3.58 -23.47
N ALA A 80 -2.27 3.17 -22.68
CA ALA A 80 -0.86 3.43 -22.98
C ALA A 80 -0.36 2.63 -24.22
N LEU A 81 0.40 3.28 -25.11
CA LEU A 81 1.04 2.66 -26.29
C LEU A 81 2.35 1.94 -25.89
N VAL A 82 2.23 0.91 -25.04
CA VAL A 82 3.37 0.16 -24.51
C VAL A 82 3.21 -1.32 -24.89
N ALA A 83 4.32 -2.01 -25.20
CA ALA A 83 4.26 -3.43 -25.53
C ALA A 83 3.64 -4.26 -24.39
N TYR A 84 2.91 -5.31 -24.75
CA TYR A 84 2.10 -6.10 -23.82
C TYR A 84 2.89 -6.68 -22.63
N GLU A 85 4.14 -7.07 -22.86
CA GLU A 85 4.99 -7.63 -21.80
C GLU A 85 5.33 -6.60 -20.72
N TRP A 86 5.65 -5.36 -21.12
CA TRP A 86 5.92 -4.26 -20.20
C TRP A 86 4.68 -3.85 -19.41
N LYS A 87 3.48 -3.91 -20.02
CA LYS A 87 2.21 -3.72 -19.28
C LYS A 87 2.02 -4.78 -18.19
N ARG A 88 2.34 -6.04 -18.50
CA ARG A 88 2.24 -7.15 -17.53
C ARG A 88 3.23 -6.99 -16.38
N VAL A 89 4.48 -6.64 -16.67
CA VAL A 89 5.50 -6.39 -15.65
C VAL A 89 5.10 -5.21 -14.76
N ALA A 90 4.63 -4.11 -15.35
CA ALA A 90 4.21 -2.93 -14.60
C ALA A 90 3.00 -3.23 -13.68
N SER A 91 2.01 -3.98 -14.17
CA SER A 91 0.86 -4.45 -13.38
C SER A 91 1.28 -5.31 -12.20
N VAL A 92 2.15 -6.31 -12.40
CA VAL A 92 2.63 -7.19 -11.33
C VAL A 92 3.46 -6.39 -10.31
N SER A 93 4.35 -5.50 -10.76
CA SER A 93 5.14 -4.66 -9.85
C SER A 93 4.26 -3.74 -8.99
N MET A 94 3.14 -3.26 -9.54
CA MET A 94 2.18 -2.43 -8.82
C MET A 94 1.45 -3.21 -7.72
N ILE A 95 1.02 -4.44 -8.03
CA ILE A 95 0.37 -5.33 -7.05
C ILE A 95 1.35 -5.71 -5.93
N VAL A 96 2.58 -6.10 -6.29
CA VAL A 96 3.63 -6.44 -5.31
C VAL A 96 3.95 -5.25 -4.41
N GLY A 97 4.02 -4.05 -4.98
CA GLY A 97 4.19 -2.81 -4.22
C GLY A 97 3.02 -2.51 -3.28
N ALA A 98 1.79 -2.65 -3.78
CA ALA A 98 0.56 -2.39 -3.03
C ALA A 98 0.37 -3.32 -1.82
N VAL A 99 0.86 -4.56 -1.91
CA VAL A 99 0.83 -5.52 -0.80
C VAL A 99 2.06 -5.39 0.09
N GLY A 100 3.24 -5.23 -0.51
CA GLY A 100 4.52 -5.23 0.20
C GLY A 100 4.69 -4.04 1.13
N ILE A 101 4.28 -2.83 0.72
CA ILE A 101 4.41 -1.61 1.54
C ILE A 101 3.60 -1.70 2.84
N PRO A 102 2.29 -1.99 2.84
CA PRO A 102 1.53 -2.03 4.10
C PRO A 102 1.98 -3.18 5.01
N LEU A 103 2.33 -4.35 4.45
CA LEU A 103 2.85 -5.47 5.24
C LEU A 103 4.19 -5.15 5.88
N LEU A 104 5.15 -4.55 5.14
CA LEU A 104 6.43 -4.15 5.70
C LEU A 104 6.32 -2.99 6.69
N CYS A 105 5.36 -2.07 6.49
CA CYS A 105 5.06 -1.04 7.49
C CYS A 105 4.53 -1.64 8.80
N LEU A 106 3.67 -2.67 8.73
CA LEU A 106 3.20 -3.39 9.92
C LEU A 106 4.32 -4.17 10.60
N THR A 107 5.17 -4.88 9.85
CA THR A 107 6.30 -5.62 10.45
C THR A 107 7.38 -4.69 11.00
N ALA A 108 7.54 -3.49 10.45
CA ALA A 108 8.45 -2.46 10.96
C ALA A 108 8.07 -1.90 12.34
N VAL A 109 6.84 -2.14 12.80
CA VAL A 109 6.43 -1.87 14.19
C VAL A 109 7.17 -2.81 15.16
N PHE A 110 7.42 -4.05 14.75
CA PHE A 110 8.05 -5.10 15.58
C PHE A 110 9.55 -5.25 15.30
N TYR A 111 10.00 -4.99 14.07
CA TYR A 111 11.37 -5.20 13.62
C TYR A 111 11.96 -3.94 12.96
N ARG A 112 12.92 -3.28 13.62
CA ARG A 112 13.67 -2.14 13.08
C ARG A 112 14.28 -2.33 11.67
N PRO A 113 14.84 -3.49 11.28
CA PRO A 113 15.44 -3.65 9.95
C PRO A 113 14.41 -3.72 8.81
N ALA A 114 13.13 -3.99 9.09
CA ALA A 114 12.08 -4.01 8.06
C ALA A 114 11.88 -2.64 7.39
N LYS A 115 12.33 -1.55 8.03
CA LYS A 115 12.35 -0.20 7.42
C LYS A 115 13.24 -0.12 6.18
N ILE A 116 14.36 -0.85 6.16
CA ILE A 116 15.29 -0.85 5.02
C ILE A 116 14.68 -1.67 3.88
N LEU A 117 14.00 -2.76 4.21
CA LEU A 117 13.31 -3.62 3.24
C LEU A 117 12.14 -2.91 2.54
N LEU A 118 11.60 -1.85 3.14
CA LEU A 118 10.55 -1.00 2.57
C LEU A 118 10.98 -0.33 1.25
N GLY A 119 12.28 -0.16 1.03
CA GLY A 119 12.82 0.37 -0.23
C GLY A 119 12.53 -0.53 -1.43
N VAL A 120 12.44 -1.84 -1.23
CA VAL A 120 12.21 -2.82 -2.30
C VAL A 120 10.81 -2.65 -2.93
N PRO A 121 9.69 -2.75 -2.20
CA PRO A 121 8.39 -2.54 -2.81
C PRO A 121 8.15 -1.07 -3.22
N ALA A 122 8.81 -0.10 -2.58
CA ALA A 122 8.77 1.29 -3.03
C ALA A 122 9.41 1.46 -4.43
N SER A 123 10.56 0.83 -4.68
CA SER A 123 11.18 0.83 -6.01
C SER A 123 10.31 0.13 -7.06
N ALA A 124 9.57 -0.92 -6.68
CA ALA A 124 8.64 -1.60 -7.59
C ALA A 124 7.49 -0.69 -8.03
N VAL A 125 6.89 0.07 -7.10
CA VAL A 125 5.86 1.06 -7.43
C VAL A 125 6.43 2.19 -8.29
N LEU A 126 7.66 2.64 -8.01
CA LEU A 126 8.33 3.68 -8.79
C LEU A 126 8.58 3.24 -10.23
N LEU A 127 9.07 2.01 -10.43
CA LEU A 127 9.26 1.42 -11.76
C LEU A 127 7.94 1.31 -12.52
N ALA A 128 6.86 0.84 -11.87
CA ALA A 128 5.54 0.74 -12.48
C ALA A 128 5.05 2.11 -13.01
N ASN A 129 5.17 3.16 -12.20
CA ASN A 129 4.76 4.51 -12.57
C ASN A 129 5.66 5.10 -13.67
N ALA A 130 6.98 4.85 -13.64
CA ALA A 130 7.90 5.31 -14.67
C ALA A 130 7.56 4.73 -16.05
N ILE A 131 7.18 3.45 -16.11
CA ILE A 131 6.77 2.78 -17.36
C ILE A 131 5.49 3.42 -17.93
N ILE A 132 4.49 3.69 -17.10
CA ILE A 132 3.25 4.36 -17.55
C ILE A 132 3.53 5.81 -17.97
N ALA A 133 4.36 6.55 -17.23
CA ALA A 133 4.71 7.93 -17.57
C ALA A 133 5.41 7.99 -18.94
N TYR A 134 6.38 7.10 -19.19
CA TYR A 134 7.03 7.00 -20.50
C TYR A 134 6.01 6.71 -21.62
N GLY A 135 5.11 5.75 -21.42
CA GLY A 135 4.07 5.41 -22.39
C GLY A 135 3.07 6.53 -22.71
N HIS A 136 2.91 7.51 -21.81
CA HIS A 136 2.10 8.71 -22.04
C HIS A 136 2.86 9.83 -22.75
N VAL A 137 4.17 9.95 -22.55
CA VAL A 137 5.01 10.97 -23.22
C VAL A 137 5.28 10.58 -24.68
N THR A 138 5.34 9.30 -24.99
CA THR A 138 5.55 8.79 -26.36
C THR A 138 4.27 8.73 -27.22
N ARG A 139 3.16 9.33 -26.77
CA ARG A 139 1.93 9.53 -27.55
C ARG A 139 2.00 10.80 -28.38
#